data_AF-A0A1S2Q978-F1
#
_entry.id   AF-A0A1S2Q978-F1
#
_cell.length_a   1.000
_cell.length_b   1.000
_cell.length_c   1.000
_cell.angle_alpha   90.00
_cell.angle_beta   90.00
_cell.angle_gamma   90.00
#
_symmetry.space_group_name_H-M   'P 1'
#
loop_
_entity.id
_entity.type
_entity.pdbx_description
1 polymer ?
#
loop_
_entity_poly.entity_id
_entity_poly.type
_entity_poly.pdbx_seq_one_letter_code
_entity_poly.pdbx_strand_id
1 'polypeptide(L)'
;MALVWDLKGSHLPSVEVALDMVEQFTVFGRAVADDLRTGCLSIPADSEAGIEISAQATLGEATRRLYLSPPRATQEVASHRAQNIARLVRRLLEATEAVRQELERAARQTPQHAITKGI
;
A
#
# COMPACT_ATOMS: atom_id res chain seq x y z
N MET A 1 -8.02 11.54 -0.62
CA MET A 1 -7.96 12.30 -1.88
C MET A 1 -7.01 11.57 -2.83
N ALA A 2 -7.46 11.09 -3.99
CA ALA A 2 -6.59 10.45 -4.98
C ALA A 2 -6.25 11.47 -6.06
N LEU A 3 -5.00 11.50 -6.54
CA LEU A 3 -4.65 12.28 -7.73
C LEU A 3 -5.47 11.75 -8.93
N VAL A 4 -6.37 12.58 -9.44
CA VAL A 4 -7.17 12.32 -10.63
C VAL A 4 -7.02 13.52 -11.55
N TRP A 5 -6.02 13.47 -12.43
CA TRP A 5 -5.99 14.33 -13.62
C TRP A 5 -6.88 13.72 -14.69
N ASP A 6 -7.53 14.56 -15.46
CA ASP A 6 -8.13 14.13 -16.72
C ASP A 6 -7.02 13.79 -17.71
N LEU A 7 -6.88 12.49 -18.00
CA LEU A 7 -5.82 11.97 -18.85
C LEU A 7 -6.03 12.26 -20.33
N LYS A 8 -7.23 12.75 -20.71
CA LYS A 8 -7.56 13.18 -22.08
C LYS A 8 -7.70 14.70 -22.22
N GLY A 9 -7.55 15.44 -21.11
CA GLY A 9 -7.73 16.88 -21.05
C GLY A 9 -6.43 17.66 -21.24
N SER A 10 -6.55 18.95 -21.52
CA SER A 10 -5.42 19.89 -21.65
C SER A 10 -4.72 20.22 -20.33
N HIS A 11 -5.15 19.62 -19.22
CA HIS A 11 -4.69 19.92 -17.85
C HIS A 11 -3.69 18.89 -17.31
N LEU A 12 -3.04 18.12 -18.18
CA LEU A 12 -1.96 17.23 -17.75
C LEU A 12 -0.78 18.06 -17.20
N PRO A 13 -0.15 17.62 -16.09
CA PRO A 13 1.11 18.21 -15.64
C PRO A 13 2.18 18.06 -16.74
N SER A 14 3.23 18.89 -16.70
CA SER A 14 4.37 18.70 -17.60
C SER A 14 4.99 17.32 -17.41
N VAL A 15 5.71 16.82 -18.43
CA VAL A 15 6.41 15.54 -18.36
C VAL A 15 7.32 15.48 -17.13
N GLU A 16 8.07 16.55 -16.86
CA GLU A 16 8.99 16.64 -15.72
C GLU A 16 8.26 16.50 -14.38
N VAL A 17 7.16 17.24 -14.19
CA VAL A 17 6.35 17.15 -12.96
C VAL A 17 5.74 15.76 -12.80
N ALA A 18 5.25 15.16 -13.90
CA ALA A 18 4.70 13.81 -13.85
C ALA A 18 5.76 12.76 -13.50
N LEU A 19 6.98 12.89 -14.03
CA LEU A 19 8.10 12.00 -13.73
C LEU A 19 8.60 12.17 -12.28
N ASP A 20 8.69 13.41 -11.78
CA ASP A 20 9.01 13.69 -10.39
C ASP A 20 7.98 13.05 -9.44
N MET A 21 6.69 13.17 -9.75
CA MET A 21 5.65 12.47 -8.98
C MET A 21 5.77 10.94 -9.05
N VAL A 22 6.13 10.37 -10.22
CA VAL A 22 6.41 8.92 -10.32
C VAL A 22 7.54 8.53 -9.37
N GLU A 23 8.62 9.30 -9.32
CA GLU A 23 9.77 9.03 -8.46
C GLU A 23 9.37 9.11 -6.98
N GLN A 24 8.76 10.21 -6.56
CA GLN A 24 8.36 10.43 -5.16
C GLN A 24 7.36 9.36 -4.69
N PHE A 25 6.33 9.05 -5.47
CA PHE A 25 5.38 7.99 -5.11
C PHE A 25 6.00 6.60 -5.13
N THR A 26 7.03 6.37 -5.96
CA THR A 26 7.74 5.10 -5.97
C THR A 26 8.55 4.92 -4.68
N VAL A 27 9.29 5.94 -4.27
CA VAL A 27 10.07 5.93 -3.03
C VAL A 27 9.15 5.74 -1.83
N PHE A 28 8.11 6.57 -1.72
CA PHE A 28 7.15 6.49 -0.62
C PHE A 28 6.41 5.15 -0.61
N GLY A 29 5.95 4.67 -1.78
CA GLY A 29 5.27 3.39 -1.90
C GLY A 29 6.11 2.20 -1.46
N ARG A 30 7.43 2.23 -1.69
CA ARG A 30 8.35 1.17 -1.21
C ARG A 30 8.43 1.15 0.32
N ALA A 31 8.58 2.32 0.95
CA ALA A 31 8.59 2.42 2.41
C ALA A 31 7.29 1.86 3.02
N VAL A 32 6.13 2.25 2.50
CA VAL A 32 4.84 1.72 3.00
C VAL A 32 4.69 0.21 2.73
N ALA A 33 5.21 -0.30 1.61
CA ALA A 33 5.20 -1.74 1.35
C ALA A 33 6.09 -2.52 2.31
N ASP A 34 7.21 -1.95 2.76
CA ASP A 34 8.08 -2.56 3.76
C ASP A 34 7.42 -2.56 5.15
N ASP A 35 6.73 -1.47 5.52
CA ASP A 35 5.93 -1.40 6.75
C ASP A 35 4.81 -2.45 6.75
N LEU A 36 4.05 -2.54 5.65
CA LEU A 36 3.00 -3.54 5.48
C LEU A 36 3.56 -4.97 5.59
N ARG A 37 4.71 -5.25 4.96
CA ARG A 37 5.35 -6.57 5.04
C ARG A 37 5.71 -6.93 6.49
N THR A 38 6.27 -5.98 7.23
CA THR A 38 6.59 -6.15 8.66
C THR A 38 5.33 -6.42 9.48
N GLY A 39 4.25 -5.68 9.23
CA GLY A 39 2.95 -5.89 9.87
C GLY A 39 2.39 -7.28 9.60
N CYS A 40 2.42 -7.75 8.34
CA CYS A 40 1.95 -9.07 7.96
C CYS A 40 2.66 -10.21 8.71
N LEU A 41 3.96 -10.07 9.00
CA LEU A 41 4.71 -11.08 9.76
C LEU A 41 4.29 -11.18 11.23
N SER A 42 3.59 -10.17 11.74
CA SER A 42 3.13 -10.11 13.12
C SER A 42 1.68 -10.55 13.30
N ILE A 43 0.97 -10.87 12.19
CA ILE A 43 -0.43 -11.28 12.23
C ILE A 43 -0.53 -12.64 12.94
N PRO A 44 -1.36 -12.75 13.99
CA PRO A 44 -1.62 -14.03 14.65
C PRO A 44 -2.22 -15.08 13.71
N ALA A 45 -1.91 -16.35 13.95
CA ALA A 45 -2.37 -17.45 13.08
C ALA A 45 -3.90 -17.67 13.10
N ASP A 46 -4.59 -17.11 14.09
CA ASP A 46 -6.05 -17.16 14.26
C ASP A 46 -6.78 -15.92 13.73
N SER A 47 -6.05 -14.93 13.17
CA SER A 47 -6.65 -13.77 12.51
C SER A 47 -7.46 -14.14 11.27
N GLU A 48 -8.40 -13.27 10.89
CA GLU A 48 -9.22 -13.46 9.69
C GLU A 48 -8.34 -13.56 8.44
N ALA A 49 -8.37 -14.74 7.79
CA ALA A 49 -7.57 -15.02 6.58
C ALA A 49 -7.75 -13.99 5.46
N GLY A 50 -8.88 -13.27 5.42
CA GLY A 50 -9.15 -12.22 4.44
C GLY A 50 -8.17 -11.04 4.52
N ILE A 51 -7.71 -10.67 5.73
CA ILE A 51 -6.80 -9.53 5.93
C ILE A 51 -5.43 -9.88 5.35
N GLU A 52 -4.88 -11.05 5.71
CA GLU A 52 -3.59 -11.51 5.21
C GLU A 52 -3.59 -11.65 3.68
N ILE A 53 -4.61 -12.32 3.11
CA ILE A 53 -4.72 -12.51 1.66
C ILE A 53 -4.75 -11.16 0.92
N SER A 54 -5.53 -10.20 1.41
CA SER A 54 -5.64 -8.87 0.77
C SER A 54 -4.33 -8.07 0.86
N ALA A 55 -3.62 -8.16 2.00
CA ALA A 55 -2.33 -7.52 2.19
C ALA A 55 -1.26 -8.13 1.27
N GLN A 56 -1.19 -9.46 1.17
CA GLN A 56 -0.25 -10.16 0.28
C GLN A 56 -0.52 -9.86 -1.20
N ALA A 57 -1.79 -9.79 -1.61
CA ALA A 57 -2.15 -9.41 -2.98
C ALA A 57 -1.67 -7.97 -3.30
N THR A 58 -1.80 -7.05 -2.34
CA THR A 58 -1.35 -5.67 -2.48
C THR A 58 0.17 -5.57 -2.53
N LEU A 59 0.89 -6.31 -1.68
CA LEU A 59 2.35 -6.43 -1.72
C LEU A 59 2.85 -7.01 -3.06
N GLY A 60 2.16 -8.02 -3.59
CA GLY A 60 2.48 -8.58 -4.90
C GLY A 60 2.37 -7.55 -6.03
N GLU A 61 1.35 -6.69 -5.98
CA GLU A 61 1.21 -5.59 -6.95
C GLU A 61 2.29 -4.51 -6.76
N ALA A 62 2.66 -4.20 -5.52
CA ALA A 62 3.74 -3.27 -5.19
C ALA A 62 5.07 -3.73 -5.78
N THR A 63 5.44 -4.99 -5.59
CA THR A 63 6.64 -5.59 -6.19
C THR A 63 6.63 -5.48 -7.71
N ARG A 64 5.48 -5.70 -8.36
CA ARG A 64 5.38 -5.60 -9.82
C ARG A 64 5.50 -4.19 -10.37
N ARG A 65 5.03 -3.17 -9.64
CA ARG A 65 4.89 -1.80 -10.19
C ARG A 65 5.95 -0.82 -9.72
N LEU A 66 6.41 -0.93 -8.48
CA LEU A 66 7.33 0.02 -7.87
C LEU A 66 8.79 -0.20 -8.29
N TYR A 67 9.11 -1.35 -8.90
CA TYR A 67 10.48 -1.69 -9.33
C TYR A 67 10.67 -1.66 -10.84
N LEU A 68 9.65 -1.27 -11.60
CA LEU A 68 9.76 -1.05 -13.03
C LEU A 68 10.51 0.25 -13.31
N SER A 69 11.41 0.21 -14.29
CA SER A 69 12.14 1.38 -14.77
C SER A 69 11.19 2.54 -15.13
N PRO A 70 11.64 3.80 -14.98
CA PRO A 70 10.89 4.95 -15.43
C PRO A 70 10.55 4.81 -16.93
N PRO A 71 9.31 5.11 -17.34
CA PRO A 71 8.95 5.04 -18.75
C PRO A 71 9.73 6.09 -19.54
N ARG A 72 10.19 5.74 -20.75
CA ARG A 72 10.60 6.74 -21.76
C ARG A 72 9.31 7.43 -22.24
N ALA A 73 8.93 8.52 -21.59
CA ALA A 73 7.52 8.91 -21.55
C ALA A 73 7.20 10.21 -22.29
N THR A 74 6.14 10.16 -23.10
CA THR A 74 5.31 11.31 -23.42
C THR A 74 4.57 11.80 -22.16
N GLN A 75 4.03 13.01 -22.20
CA GLN A 75 3.31 13.63 -21.08
C GLN A 75 2.16 12.75 -20.56
N GLU A 76 1.43 12.12 -21.48
CA GLU A 76 0.33 11.21 -21.17
C GLU A 76 0.83 9.96 -20.43
N VAL A 77 1.88 9.29 -20.92
CA VAL A 77 2.42 8.07 -20.31
C VAL A 77 2.96 8.35 -18.90
N ALA A 78 3.66 9.47 -18.70
CA ALA A 78 4.16 9.86 -17.39
C ALA A 78 3.01 10.13 -16.41
N SER A 79 1.98 10.87 -16.85
CA SER A 79 0.81 11.20 -16.04
C SER A 79 -0.01 9.97 -15.66
N HIS A 80 -0.24 9.05 -16.60
CA HIS A 80 -0.88 7.76 -16.35
C HIS A 80 -0.10 6.94 -15.31
N ARG A 81 1.23 6.92 -15.42
CA ARG A 81 2.08 6.18 -14.50
C ARG A 81 2.03 6.77 -13.09
N ALA A 82 2.13 8.09 -12.96
CA ALA A 82 2.00 8.78 -11.68
C ALA A 82 0.67 8.46 -10.99
N GLN A 83 -0.46 8.54 -11.71
CA GLN A 83 -1.77 8.19 -11.13
C GLN A 83 -1.86 6.72 -10.70
N ASN A 84 -1.33 5.80 -11.53
CA ASN A 84 -1.37 4.38 -11.21
C ASN A 84 -0.56 4.05 -9.95
N ILE A 85 0.60 4.70 -9.76
CA ILE A 85 1.42 4.54 -8.56
C ILE A 85 0.72 5.21 -7.36
N ALA A 86 0.15 6.41 -7.51
CA ALA A 86 -0.60 7.07 -6.43
C ALA A 86 -1.78 6.21 -5.93
N ARG A 87 -2.51 5.55 -6.84
CA ARG A 87 -3.58 4.60 -6.48
C ARG A 87 -3.04 3.37 -5.73
N LEU A 88 -1.88 2.88 -6.12
CA LEU A 88 -1.22 1.75 -5.44
C LEU A 88 -0.75 2.14 -4.03
N VAL A 89 -0.13 3.31 -3.88
CA VAL A 89 0.25 3.87 -2.58
C VAL A 89 -0.95 3.97 -1.66
N ARG A 90 -2.10 4.44 -2.17
CA ARG A 90 -3.34 4.51 -1.38
C ARG A 90 -3.78 3.13 -0.88
N ARG A 91 -3.76 2.11 -1.74
CA ARG A 91 -4.09 0.73 -1.35
C ARG A 91 -3.11 0.16 -0.34
N LEU A 92 -1.81 0.48 -0.45
CA LEU A 92 -0.79 0.08 0.51
C LEU A 92 -1.06 0.69 1.89
N LEU A 93 -1.43 1.98 1.96
CA LEU A 93 -1.82 2.63 3.21
C LEU A 93 -3.09 2.02 3.81
N GLU A 94 -4.12 1.78 2.98
CA GLU A 94 -5.37 1.13 3.40
C GLU A 94 -5.10 -0.28 3.96
N ALA A 95 -4.24 -1.06 3.31
CA ALA A 95 -3.85 -2.40 3.78
C ALA A 95 -3.02 -2.36 5.06
N THR A 96 -2.07 -1.41 5.18
CA THR A 96 -1.26 -1.21 6.39
C THR A 96 -2.13 -0.90 7.59
N GLU A 97 -3.12 -0.03 7.39
CA GLU A 97 -4.07 0.34 8.42
C GLU A 97 -4.95 -0.85 8.83
N ALA A 98 -5.44 -1.65 7.87
CA ALA A 98 -6.21 -2.84 8.17
C ALA A 98 -5.41 -3.86 9.00
N VAL A 99 -4.14 -4.09 8.64
CA VAL A 99 -3.24 -4.97 9.39
C VAL A 99 -2.97 -4.41 10.78
N ARG A 100 -2.69 -3.11 10.93
CA ARG A 100 -2.49 -2.46 12.23
C ARG A 100 -3.69 -2.64 13.14
N GLN A 101 -4.90 -2.42 12.63
CA GLN A 101 -6.13 -2.62 13.39
C GLN A 101 -6.30 -4.06 13.85
N GLU A 102 -5.91 -5.02 13.02
CA GLU A 102 -5.97 -6.44 13.38
C GLU A 102 -5.01 -6.79 14.51
N LEU A 103 -3.76 -6.32 14.43
CA LEU A 103 -2.78 -6.49 15.50
C LEU A 103 -3.28 -5.87 16.83
N GLU A 104 -3.92 -4.70 16.77
CA GLU A 104 -4.52 -4.06 17.95
C GLU A 104 -5.75 -4.80 18.48
N ARG A 105 -6.56 -5.43 17.63
CA ARG A 105 -7.65 -6.30 18.08
C ARG A 105 -7.11 -7.53 18.79
N ALA A 106 -6.14 -8.20 18.19
CA ALA A 106 -5.51 -9.38 18.77
C ALA A 106 -4.87 -9.08 20.13
N ALA A 107 -4.07 -8.01 20.23
CA ALA A 107 -3.43 -7.60 21.49
C ALA A 107 -4.43 -7.30 22.62
N ARG A 108 -5.62 -6.78 22.29
CA ARG A 108 -6.70 -6.51 23.25
C ARG A 108 -7.42 -7.77 23.72
N GLN A 109 -7.38 -8.86 22.95
CA GLN A 109 -8.02 -10.13 23.30
C GLN A 109 -7.11 -11.04 24.16
N THR A 110 -5.79 -10.83 24.10
CA THR A 110 -4.79 -11.59 24.87
C THR A 110 -4.88 -11.50 26.42
N PRO A 111 -5.51 -10.51 27.10
CA PRO A 111 -5.52 -10.47 28.58
C PRO A 111 -6.52 -11.39 29.30
N GLN A 112 -7.48 -12.05 28.61
CA GLN A 112 -8.61 -12.71 29.31
C GLN A 112 -8.53 -14.23 29.49
N HIS A 113 -7.62 -14.94 28.81
CA HIS A 113 -7.55 -16.42 28.90
C HIS A 113 -6.57 -16.97 29.96
N ALA A 114 -5.83 -16.12 30.67
CA ALA A 114 -4.83 -16.55 31.65
C ALA A 114 -5.34 -16.66 33.10
N ILE A 115 -6.60 -16.30 33.40
CA ILE A 115 -7.15 -16.32 34.76
C ILE A 115 -8.38 -17.24 34.84
N THR A 116 -8.23 -18.52 34.55
CA THR A 116 -9.14 -19.55 35.10
C THR A 116 -8.55 -20.94 34.95
N LYS A 117 -7.81 -21.38 35.97
CA LYS A 117 -7.93 -22.68 36.65
C LYS A 117 -6.67 -22.95 37.48
N GLY A 118 -6.70 -22.39 38.68
CA GLY A 118 -5.96 -22.89 39.82
C GLY A 118 -6.92 -22.96 41.00
N ILE A 119 -7.68 -24.05 41.09
CA ILE A 119 -8.28 -24.61 42.32
C ILE A 119 -8.19 -26.12 42.18
#